data_AF-B5VI40-F1
#
_entry.id   AF-B5VI40-F1
#
_cell.length_a   1.000
_cell.length_b   1.000
_cell.length_c   1.000
_cell.angle_alpha   90.00
_cell.angle_beta   90.00
_cell.angle_gamma   90.00
#
_symmetry.space_group_name_H-M   'P 1'
#
loop_
_entity.id
_entity.type
_entity.pdbx_description
1 polymer ?
#
loop_
_entity_poly.entity_id
_entity_poly.type
_entity_poly.pdbx_seq_one_letter_code
_entity_poly.pdbx_strand_id
1 'polypeptide(L)'
;MKPVPYAGDIIKLMAFINKFSSFFHSDLQNLSFQDFEVGLDLYPGDPNGSAAGIVKGPEDTSLLLYPDFMAIKDIVYCQDKMNFLFLSLLDLTFTENFDGKSAKKKGPLTTWENLKSSSKKVFSNPLYRLRLVAREWGYPREWRQQLPSDQDISKPKTALFEQDEQTPVVDPSHPEILTPNIYTWNANEPLPLESDPLYNREMDKNGILALKPMDRVVLLRALTDWCASHSSAIHDEIYKLTHGKKDPVFGIQTQQVPRYTIEGVDNTINQFKKLCSLIQSRYEIRSKKKHFVKQLKEGKKPDLSRKLEILKEIKAELKNAVKSEKDELLFSLYDKWVPLFEGELPDQPLANPFLERLYKLRLQEFFLGRVPHIGDFYMPRLHSYGDSLEMSTFTDLRNLQALLSKFKNNEYNAFTLFENDGQSMSAQFKLFYHDTPSLAHDVARGRNTSGKVYWYELCHDSATLLEFLEFLDYKIVKPQDEKKEGNEKEKEALNNEAHILEQKSTTDNNPSINTNPLPKDAKYNTARKKLQILKEFLSDYYFILRQFEQMKVQFADMKPGKRQLRRIQRQTVNYNTEYDSEEYVDDEEDDEADIYDDNDNDSSFDDGRVKRQRT
;
A
#
# COMPACT_ATOMS: atom_id res chain seq x y z
N MET A 1 0.85 7.52 -19.59
CA MET A 1 -0.26 7.55 -18.61
C MET A 1 -1.43 6.75 -19.15
N LYS A 2 -1.91 5.74 -18.42
CA LYS A 2 -3.00 4.84 -18.85
C LYS A 2 -4.16 4.90 -17.85
N PRO A 3 -5.43 5.03 -18.26
CA PRO A 3 -6.56 4.92 -17.34
C PRO A 3 -6.71 3.47 -16.86
N VAL A 4 -6.95 3.28 -15.56
CA VAL A 4 -7.06 1.94 -14.95
C VAL A 4 -8.26 1.90 -14.00
N PRO A 5 -9.46 1.51 -14.48
CA PRO A 5 -10.69 1.54 -13.68
C PRO A 5 -10.64 0.68 -12.42
N TYR A 6 -9.99 -0.49 -12.50
CA TYR A 6 -9.86 -1.43 -11.38
C TYR A 6 -8.80 -1.02 -10.33
N ALA A 7 -7.99 0.02 -10.59
CA ALA A 7 -6.86 0.36 -9.71
C ALA A 7 -7.31 0.73 -8.29
N GLY A 8 -8.41 1.49 -8.14
CA GLY A 8 -8.94 1.82 -6.82
C GLY A 8 -9.33 0.58 -5.99
N ASP A 9 -9.89 -0.43 -6.64
CA ASP A 9 -10.34 -1.67 -6.00
C ASP A 9 -9.15 -2.56 -5.61
N ILE A 10 -8.13 -2.68 -6.47
CA ILE A 10 -6.88 -3.40 -6.14
C ILE A 10 -6.11 -2.69 -5.01
N ILE A 11 -6.03 -1.35 -5.04
CA ILE A 11 -5.42 -0.57 -3.96
C ILE A 11 -6.13 -0.82 -2.63
N LYS A 12 -7.46 -0.90 -2.64
CA LYS A 12 -8.25 -1.23 -1.46
C LYS A 12 -7.94 -2.64 -0.94
N LEU A 13 -7.86 -3.64 -1.83
CA LEU A 13 -7.48 -5.01 -1.47
C LEU A 13 -6.11 -5.07 -0.80
N MET A 14 -5.11 -4.42 -1.41
CA MET A 14 -3.76 -4.34 -0.87
C MET A 14 -3.74 -3.62 0.49
N ALA A 15 -4.43 -2.49 0.61
CA ALA A 15 -4.51 -1.74 1.86
C ALA A 15 -5.19 -2.55 2.99
N PHE A 16 -6.20 -3.34 2.66
CA PHE A 16 -6.87 -4.24 3.59
C PHE A 16 -5.91 -5.32 4.11
N ILE A 17 -5.21 -6.03 3.21
CA ILE A 17 -4.19 -7.03 3.57
C ILE A 17 -3.12 -6.39 4.46
N ASN A 18 -2.65 -5.19 4.08
CA ASN A 18 -1.60 -4.48 4.80
C ASN A 18 -2.00 -4.13 6.24
N LYS A 19 -3.19 -3.53 6.43
CA LYS A 19 -3.67 -3.14 7.77
C LYS A 19 -3.92 -4.34 8.67
N PHE A 20 -4.34 -5.46 8.10
CA PHE A 20 -4.66 -6.69 8.82
C PHE A 20 -3.64 -7.79 8.56
N SER A 21 -2.37 -7.43 8.33
CA SER A 21 -1.29 -8.37 7.97
C SER A 21 -1.21 -9.59 8.87
N SER A 22 -1.45 -9.43 10.18
CA SER A 22 -1.46 -10.53 11.16
C SER A 22 -2.51 -11.63 10.92
N PHE A 23 -3.53 -11.39 10.09
CA PHE A 23 -4.59 -12.35 9.75
C PHE A 23 -4.35 -13.05 8.40
N PHE A 24 -3.33 -12.62 7.64
CA PHE A 24 -3.01 -13.15 6.33
C PHE A 24 -1.68 -13.89 6.34
N HIS A 25 -1.57 -14.92 5.52
CA HIS A 25 -0.33 -15.67 5.33
C HIS A 25 0.78 -14.80 4.73
N SER A 26 2.05 -15.12 4.99
CA SER A 26 3.23 -14.36 4.51
C SER A 26 3.18 -14.09 3.01
N ASP A 27 2.83 -15.11 2.22
CA ASP A 27 2.85 -15.05 0.75
C ASP A 27 1.69 -14.20 0.17
N LEU A 28 0.73 -13.80 1.00
CA LEU A 28 -0.28 -12.78 0.64
C LEU A 28 0.19 -11.38 1.01
N GLN A 29 1.12 -11.25 1.95
CA GLN A 29 1.68 -9.97 2.38
C GLN A 29 2.76 -9.44 1.43
N ASN A 30 3.29 -10.28 0.52
CA ASN A 30 4.28 -9.87 -0.48
C ASN A 30 3.72 -9.64 -1.89
N LEU A 31 2.39 -9.61 -2.04
CA LEU A 31 1.72 -9.33 -3.32
C LEU A 31 2.08 -7.93 -3.85
N SER A 32 2.53 -7.87 -5.09
CA SER A 32 2.63 -6.64 -5.88
C SER A 32 1.32 -6.34 -6.60
N PHE A 33 1.10 -5.08 -7.00
CA PHE A 33 -0.07 -4.71 -7.80
C PHE A 33 -0.17 -5.55 -9.08
N GLN A 34 0.97 -5.80 -9.74
CA GLN A 34 1.09 -6.64 -10.93
C GLN A 34 0.72 -8.11 -10.69
N ASP A 35 0.92 -8.66 -9.48
CA ASP A 35 0.52 -10.04 -9.19
C ASP A 35 -1.01 -10.18 -9.25
N PHE A 36 -1.76 -9.13 -8.92
CA PHE A 36 -3.22 -9.09 -9.13
C PHE A 36 -3.56 -9.01 -10.62
N GLU A 37 -2.84 -8.20 -11.39
CA GLU A 37 -3.12 -8.05 -12.82
C GLU A 37 -2.89 -9.35 -13.59
N VAL A 38 -1.76 -10.01 -13.36
CA VAL A 38 -1.43 -11.30 -13.97
C VAL A 38 -2.37 -12.39 -13.44
N GLY A 39 -2.60 -12.44 -12.13
CA GLY A 39 -3.40 -13.48 -11.49
C GLY A 39 -4.89 -13.41 -11.84
N LEU A 40 -5.42 -12.23 -12.16
CA LEU A 40 -6.84 -12.02 -12.49
C LEU A 40 -7.08 -11.73 -13.97
N ASP A 41 -6.04 -11.72 -14.81
CA ASP A 41 -6.10 -11.43 -16.24
C ASP A 41 -6.63 -10.00 -16.52
N LEU A 42 -6.04 -9.03 -15.83
CA LEU A 42 -6.39 -7.60 -15.92
C LEU A 42 -5.32 -6.84 -16.71
N TYR A 43 -5.75 -5.95 -17.60
CA TYR A 43 -4.88 -5.18 -18.47
C TYR A 43 -5.21 -3.68 -18.37
N PRO A 44 -4.21 -2.82 -18.12
CA PRO A 44 -4.43 -1.38 -17.98
C PRO A 44 -4.64 -0.72 -19.35
N GLY A 45 -5.44 0.36 -19.41
CA GLY A 45 -5.56 1.23 -20.58
C GLY A 45 -6.96 1.44 -21.14
N ASP A 46 -7.92 0.54 -20.86
CA ASP A 46 -9.32 0.71 -21.27
C ASP A 46 -10.13 1.38 -20.14
N PRO A 47 -10.72 2.57 -20.35
CA PRO A 47 -11.59 3.22 -19.37
C PRO A 47 -12.84 2.41 -18.97
N ASN A 48 -13.26 1.43 -19.77
CA ASN A 48 -14.48 0.66 -19.52
C ASN A 48 -14.25 -0.60 -18.66
N GLY A 49 -13.01 -0.96 -18.34
CA GLY A 49 -12.69 -2.13 -17.54
C GLY A 49 -11.25 -2.60 -17.72
N SER A 50 -11.09 -3.83 -18.20
CA SER A 50 -9.80 -4.42 -18.56
C SER A 50 -9.61 -4.30 -20.07
N ALA A 51 -8.42 -3.86 -20.50
CA ALA A 51 -8.06 -3.83 -21.92
C ALA A 51 -7.94 -5.24 -22.51
N ALA A 52 -7.94 -5.34 -23.84
CA ALA A 52 -7.78 -6.63 -24.54
C ALA A 52 -6.35 -7.20 -24.51
N GLY A 53 -5.37 -6.43 -24.04
CA GLY A 53 -3.97 -6.82 -23.94
C GLY A 53 -3.06 -5.63 -23.62
N ILE A 54 -1.75 -5.86 -23.61
CA ILE A 54 -0.71 -4.88 -23.31
C ILE A 54 0.05 -4.51 -24.57
N VAL A 55 0.29 -3.22 -24.73
CA VAL A 55 1.18 -2.65 -25.75
C VAL A 55 2.63 -3.02 -25.41
N LYS A 56 3.33 -3.74 -26.30
CA LYS A 56 4.68 -4.28 -26.06
C LYS A 56 5.76 -3.21 -25.87
N GLY A 57 5.63 -2.10 -26.57
CA GLY A 57 6.57 -0.98 -26.51
C GLY A 57 5.92 0.33 -26.96
N PRO A 58 6.59 1.49 -26.76
CA PRO A 58 6.00 2.79 -27.03
C PRO A 58 5.53 3.00 -28.48
N GLU A 59 6.18 2.32 -29.43
CA GLU A 59 5.90 2.44 -30.87
C GLU A 59 5.14 1.25 -31.47
N ASP A 60 4.96 0.17 -30.71
CA ASP A 60 4.30 -1.05 -31.20
C ASP A 60 2.81 -1.02 -30.86
N THR A 61 1.93 -0.93 -31.87
CA THR A 61 0.47 -0.92 -31.65
C THR A 61 -0.12 -2.30 -31.40
N SER A 62 0.67 -3.38 -31.51
CA SER A 62 0.19 -4.73 -31.25
C SER A 62 -0.08 -4.95 -29.76
N LEU A 63 -1.14 -5.72 -29.47
CA LEU A 63 -1.54 -6.08 -28.12
C LEU A 63 -1.13 -7.52 -27.84
N LEU A 64 -0.47 -7.73 -26.71
CA LEU A 64 -0.06 -9.04 -26.22
C LEU A 64 -0.76 -9.38 -24.91
N LEU A 65 -1.04 -10.67 -24.70
CA LEU A 65 -1.55 -11.18 -23.44
C LEU A 65 -0.39 -11.62 -22.54
N TYR A 66 -0.65 -11.80 -21.24
CA TYR A 66 0.38 -12.30 -20.30
C TYR A 66 1.10 -13.58 -20.77
N PRO A 67 0.39 -14.60 -21.34
CA PRO A 67 1.04 -15.81 -21.85
C PRO A 67 2.03 -15.57 -22.99
N ASP A 68 1.93 -14.44 -23.71
CA ASP A 68 2.78 -14.17 -24.88
C ASP A 68 4.16 -13.64 -24.48
N PHE A 69 4.33 -13.13 -23.25
CA PHE A 69 5.60 -12.53 -22.80
C PHE A 69 6.09 -13.02 -21.42
N MET A 70 5.28 -13.76 -20.65
CA MET A 70 5.67 -14.33 -19.36
C MET A 70 5.64 -15.86 -19.39
N ALA A 71 6.47 -16.50 -18.55
CA ALA A 71 6.43 -17.94 -18.38
C ALA A 71 5.11 -18.37 -17.73
N ILE A 72 4.49 -19.44 -18.25
CA ILE A 72 3.21 -19.97 -17.75
C ILE A 72 3.28 -20.30 -16.25
N LYS A 73 4.43 -20.78 -15.76
CA LYS A 73 4.65 -21.07 -14.35
C LYS A 73 4.41 -19.85 -13.45
N ASP A 74 4.85 -18.67 -13.89
CA ASP A 74 4.72 -17.43 -13.11
C ASP A 74 3.28 -16.92 -13.14
N ILE A 75 2.58 -17.10 -14.27
CA ILE A 75 1.15 -16.79 -14.39
C ILE A 75 0.33 -17.66 -13.42
N VAL A 76 0.59 -18.98 -13.41
CA VAL A 76 -0.07 -19.92 -12.49
C VAL A 76 0.23 -19.55 -11.04
N TYR A 77 1.46 -19.10 -10.74
CA TYR A 77 1.82 -18.66 -9.39
C TYR A 77 0.99 -17.44 -8.93
N CYS A 78 0.83 -16.43 -9.79
CA CYS A 78 -0.03 -15.28 -9.50
C CYS A 78 -1.50 -15.69 -9.33
N GLN A 79 -2.00 -16.59 -10.18
CA GLN A 79 -3.36 -17.15 -10.09
C GLN A 79 -3.60 -17.91 -8.78
N ASP A 80 -2.64 -18.75 -8.37
CA ASP A 80 -2.67 -19.49 -7.11
C ASP A 80 -2.76 -18.54 -5.91
N LYS A 81 -1.99 -17.44 -5.91
CA LYS A 81 -2.09 -16.42 -4.85
C LYS A 81 -3.45 -15.73 -4.81
N MET A 82 -4.07 -15.44 -5.96
CA MET A 82 -5.40 -14.83 -6.01
C MET A 82 -6.48 -15.77 -5.48
N ASN A 83 -6.42 -17.06 -5.82
CA ASN A 83 -7.29 -18.07 -5.26
C ASN A 83 -7.05 -18.28 -3.76
N PHE A 84 -5.79 -18.20 -3.32
CA PHE A 84 -5.45 -18.28 -1.91
C PHE A 84 -6.05 -17.11 -1.13
N LEU A 85 -5.86 -15.88 -1.63
CA LEU A 85 -6.47 -14.67 -1.06
C LEU A 85 -7.99 -14.80 -0.97
N PHE A 86 -8.63 -15.30 -2.03
CA PHE A 86 -10.07 -15.49 -2.08
C PHE A 86 -10.56 -16.45 -0.98
N LEU A 87 -9.91 -17.62 -0.84
CA LEU A 87 -10.23 -18.57 0.23
C LEU A 87 -9.96 -17.95 1.61
N SER A 88 -8.83 -17.26 1.78
CA SER A 88 -8.49 -16.55 3.01
C SER A 88 -9.57 -15.57 3.43
N LEU A 89 -10.12 -14.76 2.51
CA LEU A 89 -11.20 -13.82 2.82
C LEU A 89 -12.49 -14.54 3.21
N LEU A 90 -12.83 -15.64 2.54
CA LEU A 90 -14.03 -16.43 2.86
C LEU A 90 -13.95 -17.05 4.26
N ASP A 91 -12.83 -17.71 4.57
CA ASP A 91 -12.64 -18.34 5.88
C ASP A 91 -12.54 -17.31 7.00
N LEU A 92 -11.87 -16.18 6.75
CA LEU A 92 -11.79 -15.06 7.70
C LEU A 92 -13.16 -14.43 7.98
N THR A 93 -14.09 -14.54 7.04
CA THR A 93 -15.45 -14.00 7.19
C THR A 93 -16.38 -14.99 7.91
N PHE A 94 -16.32 -16.29 7.60
CA PHE A 94 -17.31 -17.28 8.07
C PHE A 94 -16.78 -18.28 9.10
N THR A 95 -15.52 -18.70 8.99
CA THR A 95 -14.96 -19.82 9.75
C THR A 95 -14.60 -19.40 11.18
N GLU A 96 -14.35 -18.11 11.42
CA GLU A 96 -14.05 -17.55 12.76
C GLU A 96 -15.23 -17.49 13.73
N ASN A 97 -16.47 -17.59 13.24
CA ASN A 97 -17.66 -17.39 14.06
C ASN A 97 -17.93 -18.55 15.04
N PHE A 98 -17.18 -19.65 14.97
CA PHE A 98 -17.47 -20.88 15.72
C PHE A 98 -16.58 -21.12 16.95
N ASP A 99 -15.36 -20.59 16.97
CA ASP A 99 -14.42 -20.86 18.07
C ASP A 99 -14.10 -19.60 18.87
N GLY A 100 -14.96 -19.26 19.85
CA GLY A 100 -14.80 -18.10 20.74
C GLY A 100 -13.49 -18.05 21.57
N LYS A 101 -12.64 -19.08 21.48
CA LYS A 101 -11.27 -19.13 22.03
C LYS A 101 -10.17 -19.05 20.96
N SER A 102 -10.39 -19.53 19.74
CA SER A 102 -9.44 -19.40 18.60
C SER A 102 -9.60 -18.08 17.84
N ALA A 103 -10.79 -17.47 17.83
CA ALA A 103 -11.06 -16.17 17.20
C ALA A 103 -10.24 -15.01 17.81
N LYS A 104 -9.60 -15.22 18.97
CA LYS A 104 -8.71 -14.24 19.63
C LYS A 104 -7.23 -14.45 19.30
N LYS A 105 -6.87 -15.52 18.59
CA LYS A 105 -5.48 -15.83 18.27
C LYS A 105 -5.09 -15.07 17.00
N LYS A 106 -4.12 -14.16 17.12
CA LYS A 106 -3.49 -13.53 15.96
C LYS A 106 -2.73 -14.60 15.19
N GLY A 107 -3.08 -14.80 13.93
CA GLY A 107 -2.40 -15.71 13.01
C GLY A 107 -3.25 -16.02 11.78
N PRO A 108 -2.63 -16.43 10.66
CA PRO A 108 -3.35 -16.84 9.47
C PRO A 108 -4.13 -18.14 9.75
N LEU A 109 -5.44 -18.13 9.48
CA LEU A 109 -6.27 -19.33 9.60
C LEU A 109 -6.16 -20.25 8.39
N THR A 110 -5.93 -19.65 7.23
CA THR A 110 -5.84 -20.35 5.97
C THR A 110 -4.40 -20.62 5.61
N THR A 111 -4.14 -21.86 5.22
CA THR A 111 -2.82 -22.33 4.80
C THR A 111 -2.87 -22.74 3.33
N TRP A 112 -1.70 -22.81 2.68
CA TRP A 112 -1.60 -23.30 1.31
C TRP A 112 -2.14 -24.73 1.13
N GLU A 113 -2.09 -25.55 2.18
CA GLU A 113 -2.62 -26.91 2.16
C GLU A 113 -4.15 -26.93 2.03
N ASN A 114 -4.85 -25.93 2.58
CA ASN A 114 -6.30 -25.80 2.42
C ASN A 114 -6.68 -25.59 0.96
N LEU A 115 -5.92 -24.74 0.24
CA LEU A 115 -6.15 -24.47 -1.17
C LEU A 115 -5.80 -25.68 -2.05
N LYS A 116 -4.67 -26.34 -1.77
CA LYS A 116 -4.19 -27.50 -2.54
C LYS A 116 -4.85 -28.82 -2.13
N SER A 117 -5.86 -28.77 -1.26
CA SER A 117 -6.60 -29.95 -0.84
C SER A 117 -7.30 -30.60 -2.03
N SER A 118 -7.22 -31.93 -2.15
CA SER A 118 -7.92 -32.68 -3.20
C SER A 118 -9.45 -32.74 -3.03
N SER A 119 -10.00 -32.05 -2.02
CA SER A 119 -11.43 -31.98 -1.76
C SER A 119 -12.16 -31.17 -2.82
N LYS A 120 -13.25 -31.70 -3.38
CA LYS A 120 -14.14 -30.94 -4.29
C LYS A 120 -14.92 -29.81 -3.60
N LYS A 121 -14.81 -29.68 -2.26
CA LYS A 121 -15.59 -28.75 -1.45
C LYS A 121 -14.76 -27.57 -0.90
N VAL A 122 -13.56 -27.33 -1.42
CA VAL A 122 -12.66 -26.25 -0.96
C VAL A 122 -13.39 -24.90 -0.98
N PHE A 123 -13.99 -24.52 -2.12
CA PHE A 123 -14.74 -23.26 -2.23
C PHE A 123 -16.25 -23.44 -2.03
N SER A 124 -16.80 -24.59 -2.41
CA SER A 124 -18.25 -24.86 -2.35
C SER A 124 -18.85 -24.63 -0.96
N ASN A 125 -18.17 -25.07 0.10
CA ASN A 125 -18.68 -24.92 1.48
C ASN A 125 -18.72 -23.44 1.94
N PRO A 126 -17.64 -22.66 1.86
CA PRO A 126 -17.69 -21.23 2.19
C PRO A 126 -18.64 -20.43 1.28
N LEU A 127 -18.66 -20.71 -0.03
CA LEU A 127 -19.54 -20.04 -0.98
C LEU A 127 -21.02 -20.31 -0.71
N TYR A 128 -21.37 -21.52 -0.31
CA TYR A 128 -22.73 -21.84 0.12
C TYR A 128 -23.17 -20.92 1.26
N ARG A 129 -22.32 -20.71 2.27
CA ARG A 129 -22.64 -19.79 3.38
C ARG A 129 -22.78 -18.34 2.92
N LEU A 130 -21.90 -17.89 2.03
CA LEU A 130 -21.99 -16.54 1.46
C LEU A 130 -23.32 -16.32 0.73
N ARG A 131 -23.74 -17.28 -0.10
CA ARG A 131 -25.01 -17.22 -0.86
C ARG A 131 -26.24 -17.15 0.05
N LEU A 132 -26.18 -17.68 1.28
CA LEU A 132 -27.29 -17.60 2.23
C LEU A 132 -27.50 -16.18 2.78
N VAL A 133 -26.42 -15.42 2.97
CA VAL A 133 -26.45 -14.10 3.62
C VAL A 133 -26.29 -12.93 2.65
N ALA A 134 -25.92 -13.19 1.39
CA ALA A 134 -25.56 -12.16 0.42
C ALA A 134 -26.65 -11.10 0.19
N ARG A 135 -27.94 -11.47 0.25
CA ARG A 135 -29.04 -10.51 0.11
C ARG A 135 -29.10 -9.53 1.28
N GLU A 136 -28.93 -10.04 2.50
CA GLU A 136 -28.95 -9.23 3.72
C GLU A 136 -27.72 -8.32 3.81
N TRP A 137 -26.55 -8.83 3.43
CA TRP A 137 -25.29 -8.09 3.45
C TRP A 137 -25.19 -7.02 2.35
N GLY A 138 -26.10 -7.06 1.37
CA GLY A 138 -26.16 -6.13 0.27
C GLY A 138 -25.15 -6.45 -0.83
N TYR A 139 -25.64 -6.57 -2.07
CA TYR A 139 -24.82 -6.88 -3.24
C TYR A 139 -23.94 -5.69 -3.67
N PRO A 140 -22.79 -5.94 -4.32
CA PRO A 140 -22.02 -4.88 -4.98
C PRO A 140 -22.84 -4.22 -6.09
N ARG A 141 -22.53 -2.95 -6.38
CA ARG A 141 -23.31 -2.12 -7.33
C ARG A 141 -23.43 -2.76 -8.71
N GLU A 142 -22.37 -3.42 -9.15
CA GLU A 142 -22.20 -4.04 -10.45
C GLU A 142 -23.13 -5.26 -10.64
N TRP A 143 -23.54 -5.89 -9.55
CA TRP A 143 -24.38 -7.10 -9.57
C TRP A 143 -25.78 -6.85 -8.99
N ARG A 144 -26.21 -5.59 -8.95
CA ARG A 144 -27.59 -5.21 -8.63
C ARG A 144 -28.41 -5.12 -9.90
N GLN A 145 -29.67 -5.54 -9.81
CA GLN A 145 -30.63 -5.30 -10.88
C GLN A 145 -30.86 -3.79 -11.00
N GLN A 146 -30.52 -3.22 -12.17
CA GLN A 146 -30.82 -1.82 -12.42
C GLN A 146 -32.33 -1.63 -12.54
N LEU A 147 -32.86 -0.64 -11.82
CA LEU A 147 -34.26 -0.27 -11.96
C LEU A 147 -34.48 0.29 -13.38
N PRO A 148 -35.64 0.01 -14.00
CA PRO A 148 -36.05 0.67 -15.23
C PRO A 148 -35.99 2.20 -15.06
N SER A 149 -35.63 2.93 -16.12
CA SER A 149 -35.40 4.38 -16.08
C SER A 149 -36.59 5.21 -15.56
N ASP A 150 -37.79 4.63 -15.59
CA ASP A 150 -39.03 5.25 -15.13
C ASP A 150 -39.30 5.07 -13.62
N GLN A 151 -38.47 4.29 -12.90
CA GLN A 151 -38.59 4.02 -11.46
C GLN A 151 -37.38 4.53 -10.69
N ASP A 152 -37.63 5.30 -9.64
CA ASP A 152 -36.61 5.87 -8.75
C ASP A 152 -36.65 5.19 -7.38
N ILE A 153 -35.48 4.98 -6.76
CA ILE A 153 -35.34 4.48 -5.38
C ILE A 153 -35.85 5.54 -4.39
N SER A 154 -35.77 6.83 -4.74
CA SER A 154 -36.27 7.90 -3.88
C SER A 154 -37.79 8.07 -3.93
N LYS A 155 -38.50 7.25 -4.69
CA LYS A 155 -39.96 7.27 -4.79
C LYS A 155 -40.56 5.92 -4.37
N PRO A 156 -41.73 5.93 -3.73
CA PRO A 156 -42.41 4.68 -3.40
C PRO A 156 -42.79 3.94 -4.68
N LYS A 157 -42.58 2.63 -4.67
CA LYS A 157 -42.95 1.70 -5.75
C LYS A 157 -44.45 1.62 -5.90
N THR A 158 -45.14 1.44 -4.78
CA THR A 158 -46.59 1.23 -4.71
C THR A 158 -47.09 1.67 -3.33
N ALA A 159 -48.18 2.41 -3.32
CA ALA A 159 -48.96 2.66 -2.12
C ALA A 159 -49.87 1.44 -1.85
N LEU A 160 -50.06 1.08 -0.58
CA LEU A 160 -50.90 -0.04 -0.19
C LEU A 160 -52.38 0.24 -0.51
N PHE A 161 -52.80 1.50 -0.36
CA PHE A 161 -54.13 1.97 -0.69
C PHE A 161 -54.09 2.93 -1.88
N GLU A 162 -55.11 2.86 -2.75
CA GLU A 162 -55.24 3.70 -3.95
C GLU A 162 -55.42 5.19 -3.62
N GLN A 163 -55.95 5.48 -2.44
CA GLN A 163 -56.15 6.83 -1.90
C GLN A 163 -55.59 6.88 -0.49
N ASP A 164 -55.00 8.00 -0.12
CA ASP A 164 -54.60 8.25 1.26
C ASP A 164 -55.85 8.31 2.15
N GLU A 165 -55.74 7.79 3.37
CA GLU A 165 -56.81 7.91 4.35
C GLU A 165 -57.11 9.39 4.60
N GLN A 166 -58.30 9.81 4.19
CA GLN A 166 -58.88 11.09 4.58
C GLN A 166 -60.21 10.84 5.27
N THR A 167 -60.45 11.67 6.30
CA THR A 167 -61.72 12.06 6.95
C THR A 167 -62.96 11.19 6.64
N PRO A 168 -63.71 10.72 7.65
CA PRO A 168 -63.72 11.20 9.04
C PRO A 168 -62.65 10.53 9.92
N VAL A 169 -61.91 11.39 10.63
CA VAL A 169 -60.96 10.96 11.66
C VAL A 169 -61.71 10.24 12.78
N VAL A 170 -61.09 9.18 13.31
CA VAL A 170 -61.67 8.35 14.37
C VAL A 170 -61.77 9.11 15.70
N ASP A 171 -60.82 10.02 15.99
CA ASP A 171 -60.84 10.92 17.14
C ASP A 171 -60.84 12.40 16.69
N PRO A 172 -61.98 13.11 16.78
CA PRO A 172 -62.05 14.54 16.48
C PRO A 172 -61.27 15.43 17.46
N SER A 173 -60.95 14.96 18.67
CA SER A 173 -60.16 15.71 19.66
C SER A 173 -58.65 15.65 19.36
N HIS A 174 -58.21 14.64 18.61
CA HIS A 174 -56.84 14.49 18.10
C HIS A 174 -56.88 14.12 16.60
N PRO A 175 -57.11 15.10 15.71
CA PRO A 175 -57.36 14.86 14.29
C PRO A 175 -56.10 14.47 13.47
N GLU A 176 -54.98 14.17 14.12
CA GLU A 176 -53.71 13.88 13.47
C GLU A 176 -53.72 12.48 12.83
N ILE A 177 -53.68 12.41 11.50
CA ILE A 177 -53.44 11.17 10.76
C ILE A 177 -51.93 11.07 10.53
N LEU A 178 -51.23 10.34 11.42
CA LEU A 178 -49.77 10.19 11.37
C LEU A 178 -49.29 9.33 10.19
N THR A 179 -50.11 8.42 9.70
CA THR A 179 -49.76 7.49 8.60
C THR A 179 -50.89 7.48 7.58
N PRO A 180 -50.89 8.41 6.60
CA PRO A 180 -51.96 8.50 5.60
C PRO A 180 -52.04 7.27 4.69
N ASN A 181 -50.91 6.59 4.47
CA ASN A 181 -50.82 5.38 3.65
C ASN A 181 -49.54 4.61 4.00
N ILE A 182 -49.49 3.34 3.59
CA ILE A 182 -48.30 2.50 3.75
C ILE A 182 -47.65 2.35 2.37
N TYR A 183 -46.36 2.69 2.29
CA TYR A 183 -45.63 2.66 1.04
C TYR A 183 -44.65 1.49 0.99
N THR A 184 -44.59 0.84 -0.17
CA THR A 184 -43.53 -0.11 -0.51
C THR A 184 -42.47 0.60 -1.33
N TRP A 185 -41.20 0.32 -1.04
CA TRP A 185 -40.06 1.00 -1.66
C TRP A 185 -39.26 0.02 -2.51
N ASN A 186 -38.69 0.52 -3.61
CA ASN A 186 -37.73 -0.26 -4.38
C ASN A 186 -36.41 -0.36 -3.59
N ALA A 187 -35.97 -1.57 -3.29
CA ALA A 187 -34.68 -1.84 -2.68
C ALA A 187 -33.62 -2.17 -3.75
N ASN A 188 -32.35 -2.15 -3.33
CA ASN A 188 -31.24 -2.61 -4.15
C ASN A 188 -31.25 -4.16 -4.22
N GLU A 189 -31.96 -4.71 -5.20
CA GLU A 189 -32.07 -6.16 -5.40
C GLU A 189 -30.90 -6.73 -6.23
N PRO A 190 -30.50 -8.00 -6.02
CA PRO A 190 -29.49 -8.67 -6.82
C PRO A 190 -29.99 -8.95 -8.25
N LEU A 191 -29.05 -9.30 -9.12
CA LEU A 191 -29.38 -9.86 -10.43
C LEU A 191 -30.16 -11.18 -10.30
N PRO A 192 -30.98 -11.55 -11.33
CA PRO A 192 -31.56 -12.88 -11.43
C PRO A 192 -30.50 -13.97 -11.36
N LEU A 193 -30.86 -15.13 -10.78
CA LEU A 193 -29.95 -16.24 -10.51
C LEU A 193 -29.22 -16.75 -11.77
N GLU A 194 -29.84 -16.62 -12.94
CA GLU A 194 -29.26 -17.03 -14.23
C GLU A 194 -28.07 -16.15 -14.65
N SER A 195 -28.04 -14.90 -14.17
CA SER A 195 -27.06 -13.87 -14.53
C SER A 195 -26.19 -13.41 -13.36
N ASP A 196 -26.50 -13.83 -12.14
CA ASP A 196 -25.78 -13.45 -10.93
C ASP A 196 -24.43 -14.20 -10.84
N PRO A 197 -23.29 -13.47 -10.91
CA PRO A 197 -21.96 -14.09 -10.83
C PRO A 197 -21.72 -14.87 -9.52
N LEU A 198 -22.40 -14.51 -8.42
CA LEU A 198 -22.24 -15.21 -7.13
C LEU A 198 -22.72 -16.66 -7.19
N TYR A 199 -23.70 -16.96 -8.04
CA TYR A 199 -24.26 -18.31 -8.23
C TYR A 199 -23.60 -19.08 -9.38
N ASN A 200 -22.48 -18.59 -9.91
CA ASN A 200 -21.70 -19.33 -10.91
C ASN A 200 -21.22 -20.68 -10.34
N ARG A 201 -21.67 -21.77 -10.95
CA ARG A 201 -21.39 -23.15 -10.52
C ARG A 201 -19.93 -23.55 -10.72
N GLU A 202 -19.23 -22.93 -11.67
CA GLU A 202 -17.81 -23.20 -11.91
C GLU A 202 -16.93 -22.73 -10.76
N MET A 203 -17.37 -21.72 -10.01
CA MET A 203 -16.65 -21.15 -8.87
C MET A 203 -16.50 -22.15 -7.71
N ASP A 204 -17.46 -23.08 -7.56
CA ASP A 204 -17.45 -24.06 -6.47
C ASP A 204 -16.25 -25.02 -6.54
N LYS A 205 -15.72 -25.27 -7.74
CA LYS A 205 -14.58 -26.16 -8.01
C LYS A 205 -13.31 -25.41 -8.41
N ASN A 206 -13.43 -24.39 -9.26
CA ASN A 206 -12.29 -23.74 -9.90
C ASN A 206 -11.84 -22.46 -9.19
N GLY A 207 -12.50 -22.10 -8.09
CA GLY A 207 -12.19 -20.88 -7.33
C GLY A 207 -12.57 -19.62 -8.09
N ILE A 208 -11.89 -18.51 -7.80
CA ILE A 208 -12.29 -17.18 -8.29
C ILE A 208 -12.13 -17.02 -9.79
N LEU A 209 -11.23 -17.78 -10.42
CA LEU A 209 -10.94 -17.70 -11.85
C LEU A 209 -12.13 -18.09 -12.74
N ALA A 210 -13.16 -18.74 -12.17
CA ALA A 210 -14.41 -19.03 -12.84
C ALA A 210 -15.20 -17.79 -13.29
N LEU A 211 -14.96 -16.64 -12.66
CA LEU A 211 -15.60 -15.38 -13.03
C LEU A 211 -14.84 -14.67 -14.16
N LYS A 212 -15.51 -13.74 -14.84
CA LYS A 212 -14.86 -12.82 -15.81
C LYS A 212 -13.82 -11.95 -15.09
N PRO A 213 -12.73 -11.52 -15.76
CA PRO A 213 -11.63 -10.79 -15.11
C PRO A 213 -12.08 -9.64 -14.21
N MET A 214 -12.98 -8.77 -14.69
CA MET A 214 -13.49 -7.65 -13.89
C MET A 214 -14.41 -8.09 -12.74
N ASP A 215 -15.23 -9.13 -12.94
CA ASP A 215 -16.10 -9.70 -11.90
C ASP A 215 -15.29 -10.34 -10.76
N ARG A 216 -14.09 -10.84 -11.04
CA ARG A 216 -13.16 -11.31 -9.99
C ARG A 216 -12.81 -10.18 -9.02
N VAL A 217 -12.50 -8.99 -9.56
CA VAL A 217 -12.18 -7.80 -8.75
C VAL A 217 -13.39 -7.35 -7.94
N VAL A 218 -14.58 -7.31 -8.57
CA VAL A 218 -15.83 -6.95 -7.88
C VAL A 218 -16.09 -7.87 -6.70
N LEU A 219 -15.93 -9.19 -6.87
CA LEU A 219 -16.12 -10.16 -5.79
C LEU A 219 -15.12 -9.95 -4.67
N LEU A 220 -13.83 -9.79 -4.99
CA LEU A 220 -12.80 -9.55 -3.98
C LEU A 220 -13.07 -8.27 -3.20
N ARG A 221 -13.44 -7.18 -3.87
CA ARG A 221 -13.82 -5.93 -3.19
C ARG A 221 -15.02 -6.15 -2.28
N ALA A 222 -16.09 -6.75 -2.78
CA ALA A 222 -17.30 -7.00 -1.99
C ALA A 222 -16.97 -7.86 -0.77
N LEU A 223 -16.13 -8.89 -0.94
CA LEU A 223 -15.65 -9.72 0.17
C LEU A 223 -14.85 -8.94 1.19
N THR A 224 -13.97 -8.00 0.82
CA THR A 224 -13.27 -7.17 1.82
C THR A 224 -14.24 -6.33 2.65
N ASP A 225 -15.29 -5.78 2.02
CA ASP A 225 -16.31 -4.98 2.72
C ASP A 225 -17.16 -5.83 3.66
N TRP A 226 -17.61 -7.00 3.17
CA TRP A 226 -18.35 -7.97 3.98
C TRP A 226 -17.50 -8.53 5.12
N CYS A 227 -16.23 -8.82 4.87
CA CYS A 227 -15.28 -9.28 5.88
C CYS A 227 -15.10 -8.23 6.97
N ALA A 228 -14.84 -6.96 6.63
CA ALA A 228 -14.70 -5.88 7.61
C ALA A 228 -15.96 -5.64 8.47
N SER A 229 -17.13 -5.98 7.93
CA SER A 229 -18.43 -5.74 8.56
C SER A 229 -18.92 -6.92 9.39
N HIS A 230 -18.58 -8.15 9.01
CA HIS A 230 -19.17 -9.37 9.57
C HIS A 230 -18.15 -10.38 10.13
N SER A 231 -16.85 -10.26 9.81
CA SER A 231 -15.81 -11.08 10.44
C SER A 231 -15.70 -10.72 11.91
N SER A 232 -15.90 -11.70 12.79
CA SER A 232 -15.75 -11.49 14.23
C SER A 232 -14.32 -11.04 14.60
N ALA A 233 -13.26 -11.48 13.90
CA ALA A 233 -11.91 -11.05 14.27
C ALA A 233 -11.54 -9.66 13.73
N ILE A 234 -11.80 -9.38 12.45
CA ILE A 234 -11.44 -8.07 11.87
C ILE A 234 -12.34 -6.97 12.42
N HIS A 235 -13.64 -7.20 12.52
CA HIS A 235 -14.56 -6.17 13.02
C HIS A 235 -14.22 -5.78 14.47
N ASP A 236 -13.94 -6.76 15.32
CA ASP A 236 -13.51 -6.51 16.71
C ASP A 236 -12.13 -5.84 16.77
N GLU A 237 -11.20 -6.16 15.86
CA GLU A 237 -9.90 -5.48 15.81
C GLU A 237 -10.04 -4.03 15.33
N ILE A 238 -10.91 -3.75 14.35
CA ILE A 238 -11.29 -2.39 13.95
C ILE A 238 -11.83 -1.64 15.16
N TYR A 239 -12.75 -2.25 15.92
CA TYR A 239 -13.30 -1.64 17.13
C TYR A 239 -12.20 -1.28 18.14
N LYS A 240 -11.23 -2.18 18.39
CA LYS A 240 -10.09 -1.91 19.28
C LYS A 240 -9.17 -0.79 18.75
N LEU A 241 -9.00 -0.69 17.44
CA LEU A 241 -8.19 0.36 16.81
C LEU A 241 -8.89 1.72 16.85
N THR A 242 -10.22 1.77 16.69
CA THR A 242 -10.98 3.03 16.73
C THR A 242 -11.23 3.53 18.14
N HIS A 243 -11.42 2.63 19.11
CA HIS A 243 -11.73 2.98 20.51
C HIS A 243 -10.48 2.92 21.40
N GLY A 244 -9.39 3.51 20.91
CA GLY A 244 -8.20 3.73 21.72
C GLY A 244 -8.50 4.63 22.93
N LYS A 245 -7.73 4.48 24.01
CA LYS A 245 -7.89 5.33 25.21
C LYS A 245 -7.51 6.81 25.00
N LYS A 246 -6.87 7.11 23.87
CA LYS A 246 -6.37 8.45 23.50
C LYS A 246 -6.78 8.69 22.06
N ASP A 247 -7.27 9.89 21.80
CA ASP A 247 -7.58 10.35 20.44
C ASP A 247 -6.38 11.07 19.80
N PRO A 248 -6.30 11.13 18.45
CA PRO A 248 -5.31 11.92 17.75
C PRO A 248 -5.40 13.40 18.16
N VAL A 249 -4.26 14.03 18.45
CA VAL A 249 -4.23 15.44 18.91
C VAL A 249 -4.81 16.40 17.87
N PHE A 250 -4.71 16.07 16.58
CA PHE A 250 -5.27 16.84 15.47
C PHE A 250 -6.75 16.51 15.16
N GLY A 251 -7.39 15.68 16.00
CA GLY A 251 -8.76 15.24 15.84
C GLY A 251 -8.93 14.04 14.89
N ILE A 252 -10.15 13.51 14.85
CA ILE A 252 -10.50 12.35 14.03
C ILE A 252 -10.94 12.83 12.64
N GLN A 253 -10.10 12.57 11.64
CA GLN A 253 -10.36 12.90 10.22
C GLN A 253 -10.76 11.66 9.42
N THR A 254 -11.19 11.84 8.17
CA THR A 254 -11.51 10.70 7.27
C THR A 254 -10.25 9.97 6.81
N GLN A 255 -9.18 10.71 6.51
CA GLN A 255 -7.92 10.19 5.99
C GLN A 255 -6.75 10.87 6.71
N GLN A 256 -5.71 10.10 7.00
CA GLN A 256 -4.49 10.56 7.65
C GLN A 256 -3.29 10.16 6.78
N VAL A 257 -2.23 10.96 6.79
CA VAL A 257 -1.01 10.72 6.00
C VAL A 257 0.23 11.13 6.78
N PRO A 258 1.41 10.52 6.54
CA PRO A 258 2.66 10.94 7.17
C PRO A 258 3.02 12.39 6.84
N ARG A 259 3.65 13.10 7.77
CA ARG A 259 3.99 14.53 7.63
C ARG A 259 4.85 14.81 6.39
N TYR A 260 5.87 13.98 6.16
CA TYR A 260 6.85 14.16 5.09
C TYR A 260 6.28 14.00 3.69
N THR A 261 5.18 13.25 3.52
CA THR A 261 4.52 13.06 2.21
C THR A 261 3.85 14.34 1.69
N ILE A 262 3.44 15.24 2.59
CA ILE A 262 2.86 16.53 2.22
C ILE A 262 3.89 17.64 2.32
N GLU A 263 4.58 17.75 3.46
CA GLU A 263 5.46 18.90 3.74
C GLU A 263 6.79 18.82 2.97
N GLY A 264 7.25 17.61 2.65
CA GLY A 264 8.59 17.34 2.13
C GLY A 264 9.61 17.11 3.24
N VAL A 265 10.74 16.50 2.87
CA VAL A 265 11.82 16.11 3.78
C VAL A 265 12.38 17.32 4.52
N ASP A 266 12.81 18.34 3.77
CA ASP A 266 13.43 19.55 4.33
C ASP A 266 12.53 20.29 5.31
N ASN A 267 11.25 20.47 4.95
CA ASN A 267 10.30 21.18 5.79
C ASN A 267 9.98 20.41 7.06
N THR A 268 9.92 19.07 6.99
CA THR A 268 9.68 18.22 8.17
C THR A 268 10.85 18.33 9.15
N ILE A 269 12.08 18.29 8.65
CA ILE A 269 13.30 18.50 9.46
C ILE A 269 13.32 19.92 10.04
N ASN A 270 12.96 20.93 9.26
CA ASN A 270 12.88 22.32 9.73
C ASN A 270 11.81 22.53 10.81
N GLN A 271 10.69 21.82 10.75
CA GLN A 271 9.67 21.83 11.80
C GLN A 271 10.20 21.16 13.08
N PHE A 272 10.96 20.08 12.96
CA PHE A 272 11.65 19.45 14.09
C PHE A 272 12.66 20.41 14.75
N LYS A 273 13.50 21.10 13.97
CA LYS A 273 14.44 22.14 14.47
C LYS A 273 13.73 23.21 15.31
N LYS A 274 12.59 23.71 14.82
CA LYS A 274 11.75 24.68 15.53
C LYS A 274 11.19 24.09 16.83
N LEU A 275 10.77 22.83 16.80
CA LEU A 275 10.25 22.12 17.97
C LEU A 275 11.31 21.96 19.07
N CYS A 276 12.52 21.53 18.72
CA CYS A 276 13.64 21.42 19.64
C CYS A 276 13.95 22.76 20.32
N SER A 277 13.97 23.85 19.54
CA SER A 277 14.20 25.21 20.06
C SER A 277 13.09 25.66 21.03
N LEU A 278 11.84 25.29 20.76
CA LEU A 278 10.70 25.60 21.62
C LEU A 278 10.75 24.80 22.93
N ILE A 279 11.03 23.50 22.85
CA ILE A 279 11.17 22.61 24.01
C ILE A 279 12.34 23.04 24.89
N GLN A 280 13.48 23.37 24.30
CA GLN A 280 14.62 23.94 25.00
C GLN A 280 14.20 25.17 25.82
N SER A 281 13.54 26.13 25.17
CA SER A 281 13.07 27.36 25.82
C SER A 281 12.10 27.07 26.97
N ARG A 282 11.18 26.11 26.77
CA ARG A 282 10.21 25.69 27.79
C ARG A 282 10.89 25.12 29.04
N TYR A 283 11.86 24.22 28.87
CA TYR A 283 12.60 23.64 29.99
C TYR A 283 13.48 24.66 30.71
N GLU A 284 14.12 25.59 29.98
CA GLU A 284 14.91 26.67 30.59
C GLU A 284 14.05 27.59 31.47
N ILE A 285 12.89 28.00 30.97
CA ILE A 285 11.95 28.83 31.74
C ILE A 285 11.49 28.06 32.98
N ARG A 286 11.14 26.78 32.83
CA ARG A 286 10.69 25.93 33.95
C ARG A 286 11.80 25.73 34.99
N SER A 287 13.03 25.49 34.56
CA SER A 287 14.19 25.30 35.43
C SER A 287 14.54 26.54 36.24
N LYS A 288 14.28 27.74 35.72
CA LYS A 288 14.57 29.02 36.39
C LYS A 288 13.49 29.42 37.42
N LYS A 289 12.33 28.75 37.45
CA LYS A 289 11.25 29.05 38.40
C LYS A 289 11.62 28.61 39.83
N LYS A 290 11.46 29.52 40.80
CA LYS A 290 11.80 29.33 42.22
C LYS A 290 11.31 28.01 42.83
N HIS A 291 10.08 27.61 42.53
CA HIS A 291 9.50 26.35 43.00
C HIS A 291 10.27 25.11 42.49
N PHE A 292 10.60 25.07 41.20
CA PHE A 292 11.33 23.94 40.60
C PHE A 292 12.79 23.90 41.07
N VAL A 293 13.45 25.06 41.24
CA VAL A 293 14.81 25.12 41.80
C VAL A 293 14.87 24.51 43.21
N LYS A 294 13.88 24.80 44.06
CA LYS A 294 13.79 24.18 45.39
C LYS A 294 13.58 22.67 45.31
N GLN A 295 12.62 22.22 44.49
CA GLN A 295 12.33 20.79 44.33
C GLN A 295 13.47 19.99 43.70
N LEU A 296 14.27 20.61 42.82
CA LEU A 296 15.48 20.01 42.26
C LEU A 296 16.57 19.82 43.33
N LYS A 297 16.75 20.81 44.23
CA LYS A 297 17.67 20.68 45.38
C LYS A 297 17.23 19.61 46.37
N GLU A 298 15.92 19.43 46.54
CA GLU A 298 15.32 18.40 47.40
C GLU A 298 15.21 17.01 46.72
N GLY A 299 15.58 16.88 45.44
CA GLY A 299 15.51 15.62 44.70
C GLY A 299 14.10 15.12 44.36
N LYS A 300 13.04 15.94 44.55
CA LYS A 300 11.63 15.52 44.38
C LYS A 300 11.19 15.33 42.91
N LYS A 301 12.02 15.72 41.94
CA LYS A 301 11.75 15.62 40.49
C LYS A 301 12.96 15.06 39.72
N PRO A 302 13.27 13.76 39.88
CA PRO A 302 14.45 13.14 39.27
C PRO A 302 14.41 13.19 37.72
N ASP A 303 13.24 12.97 37.13
CA ASP A 303 13.06 13.06 35.67
C ASP A 303 13.41 14.44 35.10
N LEU A 304 12.93 15.51 35.76
CA LEU A 304 13.23 16.88 35.34
C LEU A 304 14.73 17.20 35.49
N SER A 305 15.40 16.69 36.53
CA SER A 305 16.86 16.88 36.70
C SER A 305 17.62 16.26 35.53
N ARG A 306 17.32 14.99 35.23
CA ARG A 306 17.97 14.25 34.13
C ARG A 306 17.73 14.91 32.77
N LYS A 307 16.50 15.36 32.49
CA LYS A 307 16.17 16.09 31.26
C LYS A 307 16.95 17.41 31.14
N LEU A 308 17.19 18.11 32.25
CA LEU A 308 17.99 19.34 32.26
C LEU A 308 19.50 19.07 32.07
N GLU A 309 20.01 17.93 32.53
CA GLU A 309 21.39 17.48 32.28
C GLU A 309 21.59 17.18 30.79
N ILE A 310 20.71 16.37 30.19
CA ILE A 310 20.72 16.06 28.76
C ILE A 310 20.66 17.35 27.91
N LEU A 311 19.80 18.29 28.29
CA LEU A 311 19.71 19.60 27.62
C LEU A 311 21.00 20.42 27.70
N LYS A 312 21.79 20.28 28.78
CA LYS A 312 23.09 20.97 28.90
C LYS A 312 24.14 20.30 28.01
N GLU A 313 24.15 18.97 27.96
CA GLU A 313 25.06 18.19 27.10
C GLU A 313 24.83 18.52 25.62
N ILE A 314 23.58 18.45 25.16
CA ILE A 314 23.20 18.79 23.78
C ILE A 314 23.64 20.21 23.42
N LYS A 315 23.47 21.18 24.33
CA LYS A 315 23.91 22.56 24.08
C LYS A 315 25.42 22.70 24.03
N ALA A 316 26.16 21.96 24.84
CA ALA A 316 27.61 21.98 24.81
C ALA A 316 28.11 21.46 23.46
N GLU A 317 27.55 20.34 22.98
CA GLU A 317 27.86 19.79 21.65
C GLU A 317 27.50 20.77 20.51
N LEU A 318 26.30 21.36 20.53
CA LEU A 318 25.86 22.34 19.52
C LEU A 318 26.66 23.67 19.54
N LYS A 319 27.24 24.03 20.69
CA LYS A 319 28.09 25.23 20.82
C LYS A 319 29.49 24.97 20.27
N ASN A 320 29.97 23.74 20.38
CA ASN A 320 31.30 23.32 19.92
C ASN A 320 31.37 23.04 18.41
N ALA A 321 30.23 22.79 17.76
CA ALA A 321 30.19 22.51 16.33
C ALA A 321 30.18 23.77 15.44
N VAL A 322 30.79 23.62 14.25
CA VAL A 322 30.84 24.65 13.21
C VAL A 322 29.43 24.90 12.67
N LYS A 323 29.13 26.15 12.28
CA LYS A 323 27.78 26.57 11.86
C LYS A 323 27.18 25.72 10.72
N SER A 324 28.02 25.20 9.82
CA SER A 324 27.63 24.31 8.70
C SER A 324 27.19 22.91 9.15
N GLU A 325 27.76 22.39 10.23
CA GLU A 325 27.53 21.01 10.71
C GLU A 325 26.40 20.91 11.73
N LYS A 326 25.84 22.05 12.17
CA LYS A 326 24.81 22.08 13.22
C LYS A 326 23.54 21.31 12.85
N ASP A 327 23.23 21.23 11.56
CA ASP A 327 22.04 20.56 11.06
C ASP A 327 22.21 19.04 11.09
N GLU A 328 23.37 18.53 10.68
CA GLU A 328 23.72 17.11 10.81
C GLU A 328 23.87 16.70 12.28
N LEU A 329 24.46 17.57 13.10
CA LEU A 329 24.60 17.31 14.54
C LEU A 329 23.23 17.27 15.23
N LEU A 330 22.27 18.09 14.82
CA LEU A 330 20.93 18.01 15.41
C LEU A 330 20.27 16.66 15.11
N PHE A 331 20.51 16.12 13.92
CA PHE A 331 19.97 14.83 13.49
C PHE A 331 20.66 13.66 14.21
N SER A 332 21.98 13.73 14.43
CA SER A 332 22.72 12.72 15.21
C SER A 332 22.33 12.71 16.69
N LEU A 333 21.85 13.84 17.22
CA LEU A 333 21.38 13.98 18.60
C LEU A 333 19.92 13.59 18.82
N TYR A 334 19.21 13.12 17.79
CA TYR A 334 17.79 12.77 17.89
C TYR A 334 17.48 11.83 19.07
N ASP A 335 18.30 10.81 19.28
CA ASP A 335 18.09 9.82 20.35
C ASP A 335 18.17 10.44 21.75
N LYS A 336 18.99 11.50 21.91
CA LYS A 336 19.05 12.30 23.14
C LYS A 336 17.87 13.28 23.27
N TRP A 337 17.24 13.68 22.17
CA TRP A 337 16.06 14.54 22.17
C TRP A 337 14.78 13.80 22.54
N VAL A 338 14.64 12.51 22.22
CA VAL A 338 13.42 11.72 22.48
C VAL A 338 12.93 11.82 23.94
N PRO A 339 13.78 11.62 24.96
CA PRO A 339 13.36 11.77 26.36
C PRO A 339 12.83 13.17 26.68
N LEU A 340 13.31 14.22 26.02
CA LEU A 340 12.89 15.60 26.29
C LEU A 340 11.47 15.90 25.82
N PHE A 341 10.92 15.13 24.87
CA PHE A 341 9.54 15.30 24.45
C PHE A 341 8.54 14.67 25.42
N GLU A 342 8.98 13.65 26.17
CA GLU A 342 8.14 12.91 27.10
C GLU A 342 7.58 13.83 28.20
N GLY A 343 6.25 13.89 28.28
CA GLY A 343 5.51 14.72 29.23
C GLY A 343 5.18 16.14 28.74
N GLU A 344 5.75 16.60 27.62
CA GLU A 344 5.34 17.86 26.97
C GLU A 344 4.45 17.59 25.75
N LEU A 345 4.93 16.75 24.84
CA LEU A 345 4.29 16.42 23.59
C LEU A 345 4.22 14.90 23.46
N PRO A 346 3.01 14.33 23.32
CA PRO A 346 2.88 12.89 23.17
C PRO A 346 3.54 12.35 21.89
N ASP A 347 3.55 13.16 20.83
CA ASP A 347 3.99 12.77 19.48
C ASP A 347 4.79 13.93 18.84
N GLN A 348 5.68 13.62 17.90
CA GLN A 348 6.55 14.62 17.26
C GLN A 348 6.80 14.32 15.76
N PRO A 349 7.23 15.31 14.94
CA PRO A 349 7.28 15.19 13.48
C PRO A 349 8.15 14.08 12.86
N LEU A 350 9.21 13.64 13.55
CA LEU A 350 10.12 12.58 13.14
C LEU A 350 9.76 11.20 13.75
N ALA A 351 8.61 11.07 14.41
CA ALA A 351 8.19 9.77 14.95
C ALA A 351 7.74 8.85 13.81
N ASN A 352 7.82 7.54 14.02
CA ASN A 352 7.38 6.56 13.03
C ASN A 352 5.83 6.49 13.03
N PRO A 353 5.15 6.89 11.94
CA PRO A 353 3.69 6.90 11.89
C PRO A 353 3.07 5.50 11.82
N PHE A 354 3.84 4.48 11.45
CA PHE A 354 3.36 3.11 11.22
C PHE A 354 3.46 2.20 12.45
N LEU A 355 4.13 2.63 13.52
CA LEU A 355 4.20 1.86 14.78
C LEU A 355 2.99 2.14 15.70
N GLU A 356 2.41 3.33 15.59
CA GLU A 356 1.37 3.79 16.51
C GLU A 356 -0.02 3.30 16.07
N ARG A 357 -0.67 2.52 16.96
CA ARG A 357 -2.04 2.01 16.73
C ARG A 357 -3.06 3.12 16.48
N LEU A 358 -2.81 4.29 17.08
CA LEU A 358 -3.68 5.46 17.00
C LEU A 358 -3.90 5.95 15.56
N TYR A 359 -2.87 5.87 14.73
CA TYR A 359 -2.90 6.39 13.36
C TYR A 359 -3.27 5.30 12.34
N LYS A 360 -2.93 4.03 12.64
CA LYS A 360 -3.00 2.88 11.72
C LYS A 360 -4.27 2.79 10.85
N LEU A 361 -5.48 2.86 11.44
CA LEU A 361 -6.70 2.56 10.68
C LEU A 361 -6.98 3.59 9.57
N ARG A 362 -6.77 4.88 9.85
CA ARG A 362 -7.08 5.99 8.92
C ARG A 362 -5.85 6.47 8.14
N LEU A 363 -4.65 6.03 8.53
CA LEU A 363 -3.41 6.31 7.81
C LEU A 363 -3.47 5.66 6.43
N GLN A 364 -3.20 6.42 5.37
CA GLN A 364 -3.07 5.87 4.02
C GLN A 364 -1.59 5.65 3.72
N GLU A 365 -1.15 4.39 3.79
CA GLU A 365 0.26 4.03 3.69
C GLU A 365 0.84 4.32 2.30
N PHE A 366 0.04 4.08 1.26
CA PHE A 366 0.50 4.19 -0.12
C PHE A 366 0.56 5.64 -0.63
N PHE A 367 0.16 6.62 0.18
CA PHE A 367 0.12 8.01 -0.21
C PHE A 367 1.52 8.60 -0.33
N LEU A 368 1.83 9.23 -1.47
CA LEU A 368 3.11 9.87 -1.72
C LEU A 368 3.06 11.39 -1.65
N GLY A 369 1.93 11.98 -2.03
CA GLY A 369 1.78 13.43 -2.03
C GLY A 369 0.51 13.90 -2.71
N ARG A 370 0.14 15.16 -2.43
CA ARG A 370 -0.97 15.87 -3.06
C ARG A 370 -0.46 17.15 -3.69
N VAL A 371 -0.83 17.36 -4.95
CA VAL A 371 -0.48 18.57 -5.70
C VAL A 371 -1.74 19.39 -5.93
N PRO A 372 -1.77 20.66 -5.47
CA PRO A 372 -2.91 21.55 -5.68
C PRO A 372 -3.32 21.65 -7.15
N HIS A 373 -4.64 21.63 -7.41
CA HIS A 373 -5.26 21.66 -8.74
C HIS A 373 -4.93 20.47 -9.66
N ILE A 374 -4.26 19.43 -9.14
CA ILE A 374 -3.98 18.20 -9.89
C ILE A 374 -4.66 17.03 -9.17
N GLY A 375 -4.24 16.71 -7.94
CA GLY A 375 -4.79 15.59 -7.17
C GLY A 375 -3.72 14.84 -6.39
N ASP A 376 -3.96 13.56 -6.15
CA ASP A 376 -3.21 12.74 -5.21
C ASP A 376 -2.38 11.68 -5.95
N PHE A 377 -1.26 11.29 -5.35
CA PHE A 377 -0.35 10.29 -5.91
C PHE A 377 -0.18 9.13 -4.91
N TYR A 378 -0.28 7.91 -5.43
CA TYR A 378 -0.22 6.69 -4.63
C TYR A 378 0.75 5.67 -5.25
N MET A 379 1.46 4.92 -4.42
CA MET A 379 2.30 3.80 -4.81
C MET A 379 1.98 2.57 -3.95
N PRO A 380 1.21 1.60 -4.48
CA PRO A 380 0.78 0.43 -3.73
C PRO A 380 1.98 -0.48 -3.42
N ARG A 381 2.32 -0.63 -2.14
CA ARG A 381 3.41 -1.49 -1.65
C ARG A 381 2.99 -2.17 -0.36
N LEU A 382 3.07 -3.49 -0.29
CA LEU A 382 2.64 -4.22 0.90
C LEU A 382 3.73 -4.31 1.99
N HIS A 383 3.33 -4.87 3.13
CA HIS A 383 4.16 -5.16 4.30
C HIS A 383 4.65 -3.93 5.06
N SER A 384 3.71 -3.04 5.41
CA SER A 384 3.96 -1.85 6.24
C SER A 384 3.92 -2.12 7.75
N TYR A 385 3.30 -3.22 8.18
CA TYR A 385 3.11 -3.55 9.59
C TYR A 385 3.40 -5.02 9.86
N GLY A 386 3.96 -5.32 11.03
CA GLY A 386 4.19 -6.67 11.50
C GLY A 386 5.66 -6.90 11.80
N ASP A 387 6.08 -8.16 11.61
CA ASP A 387 7.46 -8.60 11.79
C ASP A 387 8.26 -8.40 10.48
N SER A 388 9.59 -8.50 10.55
CA SER A 388 10.50 -8.35 9.39
C SER A 388 10.34 -7.02 8.63
N LEU A 389 10.43 -5.89 9.35
CA LEU A 389 10.33 -4.54 8.77
C LEU A 389 11.68 -3.88 8.44
N GLU A 390 12.78 -4.65 8.49
CA GLU A 390 14.16 -4.13 8.34
C GLU A 390 14.37 -3.36 7.02
N MET A 391 13.76 -3.83 5.93
CA MET A 391 13.85 -3.23 4.59
C MET A 391 12.58 -2.48 4.18
N SER A 392 11.66 -2.26 5.12
CA SER A 392 10.39 -1.58 4.83
C SER A 392 10.60 -0.07 4.68
N THR A 393 10.06 0.51 3.60
CA THR A 393 10.04 1.97 3.41
C THR A 393 9.01 2.66 4.32
N PHE A 394 8.19 1.88 5.03
CA PHE A 394 7.18 2.37 5.96
C PHE A 394 7.77 2.59 7.35
N THR A 395 8.62 3.61 7.47
CA THR A 395 9.30 3.96 8.72
C THR A 395 9.28 5.46 9.00
N ASP A 396 9.92 5.89 10.10
CA ASP A 396 10.14 7.32 10.37
C ASP A 396 11.02 7.96 9.28
N LEU A 397 10.90 9.28 9.13
CA LEU A 397 11.64 10.00 8.09
C LEU A 397 13.15 9.82 8.21
N ARG A 398 13.68 9.69 9.43
CA ARG A 398 15.12 9.57 9.66
C ARG A 398 15.65 8.25 9.11
N ASN A 399 15.01 7.15 9.48
CA ASN A 399 15.36 5.82 8.99
C ASN A 399 15.09 5.67 7.49
N LEU A 400 13.99 6.26 6.99
CA LEU A 400 13.66 6.24 5.57
C LEU A 400 14.75 6.93 4.73
N GLN A 401 15.15 8.14 5.10
CA GLN A 401 16.18 8.88 4.35
C GLN A 401 17.53 8.15 4.38
N ALA A 402 17.91 7.58 5.53
CA ALA A 402 19.14 6.81 5.66
C ALA A 402 19.09 5.54 4.79
N LEU A 403 17.97 4.81 4.79
CA LEU A 403 17.79 3.60 3.99
C LEU A 403 17.90 3.92 2.50
N LEU A 404 17.18 4.92 2.00
CA LEU A 404 17.22 5.33 0.60
C LEU A 404 18.61 5.81 0.17
N SER A 405 19.29 6.56 1.04
CA SER A 405 20.66 7.04 0.79
C SER A 405 21.65 5.88 0.62
N LYS A 406 21.54 4.81 1.40
CA LYS A 406 22.40 3.61 1.25
C LYS A 406 22.22 2.94 -0.10
N PHE A 407 20.99 2.86 -0.62
CA PHE A 407 20.74 2.33 -1.97
C PHE A 407 21.25 3.26 -3.07
N LYS A 408 21.07 4.56 -2.91
CA LYS A 408 21.57 5.58 -3.84
C LYS A 408 23.10 5.54 -3.96
N ASN A 409 23.79 5.29 -2.85
CA ASN A 409 25.24 5.18 -2.79
C ASN A 409 25.76 3.78 -3.16
N ASN A 410 24.88 2.84 -3.52
CA ASN A 410 25.20 1.42 -3.76
C ASN A 410 25.84 0.69 -2.57
N GLU A 411 25.64 1.16 -1.34
CA GLU A 411 26.06 0.46 -0.12
C GLU A 411 25.17 -0.78 0.13
N TYR A 412 23.88 -0.66 -0.18
CA TYR A 412 22.93 -1.77 -0.19
C TYR A 412 22.56 -2.15 -1.62
N ASN A 413 22.42 -3.46 -1.85
CA ASN A 413 22.10 -4.08 -3.13
C ASN A 413 20.95 -5.11 -2.98
N ALA A 414 20.50 -5.68 -4.11
CA ALA A 414 19.45 -6.72 -4.12
C ALA A 414 19.78 -7.93 -3.22
N PHE A 415 21.06 -8.25 -3.02
CA PHE A 415 21.48 -9.31 -2.11
C PHE A 415 21.26 -8.92 -0.64
N THR A 416 21.62 -7.70 -0.22
CA THR A 416 21.32 -7.22 1.14
C THR A 416 19.83 -7.13 1.44
N LEU A 417 18.98 -6.86 0.42
CA LEU A 417 17.52 -7.00 0.56
C LEU A 417 17.18 -8.45 0.87
N PHE A 418 17.69 -9.38 0.07
CA PHE A 418 17.42 -10.80 0.22
C PHE A 418 17.84 -11.35 1.59
N GLU A 419 18.98 -10.91 2.13
CA GLU A 419 19.44 -11.32 3.46
C GLU A 419 18.52 -10.84 4.60
N ASN A 420 17.87 -9.69 4.43
CA ASN A 420 17.08 -9.01 5.46
C ASN A 420 15.57 -9.07 5.16
N ASP A 421 15.09 -10.23 4.72
CA ASP A 421 13.67 -10.50 4.45
C ASP A 421 13.01 -9.54 3.44
N GLY A 422 13.77 -8.99 2.49
CA GLY A 422 13.25 -8.11 1.45
C GLY A 422 12.15 -8.74 0.59
N GLN A 423 12.10 -10.07 0.51
CA GLN A 423 11.05 -10.85 -0.16
C GLN A 423 9.68 -10.74 0.52
N SER A 424 9.61 -10.30 1.78
CA SER A 424 8.35 -9.99 2.46
C SER A 424 7.67 -8.76 1.88
N MET A 425 8.44 -7.87 1.23
CA MET A 425 7.90 -6.69 0.56
C MET A 425 7.49 -7.03 -0.87
N SER A 426 6.47 -6.32 -1.37
CA SER A 426 6.13 -6.31 -2.80
C SER A 426 7.32 -5.85 -3.65
N ALA A 427 7.75 -6.68 -4.59
CA ALA A 427 8.93 -6.45 -5.42
C ALA A 427 8.65 -5.54 -6.62
N GLN A 428 7.58 -5.83 -7.38
CA GLN A 428 7.09 -4.96 -8.45
C GLN A 428 6.20 -3.85 -7.86
N PHE A 429 6.12 -2.71 -8.54
CA PHE A 429 5.35 -1.56 -8.08
C PHE A 429 4.67 -0.83 -9.25
N LYS A 430 3.63 -0.07 -8.95
CA LYS A 430 3.05 0.90 -9.88
C LYS A 430 2.93 2.25 -9.21
N LEU A 431 3.03 3.32 -10.00
CA LEU A 431 2.73 4.67 -9.56
C LEU A 431 1.39 5.11 -10.16
N PHE A 432 0.49 5.58 -9.29
CA PHE A 432 -0.84 6.02 -9.69
C PHE A 432 -1.06 7.50 -9.37
N TYR A 433 -1.74 8.17 -10.29
CA TYR A 433 -2.42 9.44 -10.05
C TYR A 433 -3.91 9.17 -9.80
N HIS A 434 -4.45 9.84 -8.78
CA HIS A 434 -5.87 9.83 -8.44
C HIS A 434 -6.44 11.25 -8.58
N ASP A 435 -7.40 11.40 -9.49
CA ASP A 435 -8.15 12.63 -9.74
C ASP A 435 -9.20 12.86 -8.62
N THR A 436 -8.68 13.13 -7.42
CA THR A 436 -9.47 13.49 -6.25
C THR A 436 -10.29 14.77 -6.44
N PRO A 437 -9.81 15.82 -7.14
CA PRO A 437 -10.63 17.00 -7.39
C PRO A 437 -11.92 16.70 -8.15
N SER A 438 -11.85 15.93 -9.25
CA SER A 438 -13.04 15.59 -10.03
C SER A 438 -14.00 14.71 -9.23
N LEU A 439 -13.48 13.68 -8.55
CA LEU A 439 -14.30 12.80 -7.72
C LEU A 439 -15.00 13.59 -6.60
N ALA A 440 -14.29 14.48 -5.91
CA ALA A 440 -14.85 15.30 -4.85
C ALA A 440 -15.95 16.23 -5.37
N HIS A 441 -15.74 16.86 -6.53
CA HIS A 441 -16.74 17.73 -7.15
C HIS A 441 -17.98 16.97 -7.62
N ASP A 442 -17.81 15.78 -8.18
CA ASP A 442 -18.92 14.96 -8.63
C ASP A 442 -19.77 14.48 -7.46
N VAL A 443 -19.14 13.98 -6.38
CA VAL A 443 -19.85 13.57 -5.15
C VAL A 443 -20.54 14.76 -4.49
N ALA A 444 -19.86 15.90 -4.33
CA ALA A 444 -20.43 17.09 -3.69
C ALA A 444 -21.63 17.68 -4.46
N ARG A 445 -21.69 17.47 -5.79
CA ARG A 445 -22.82 17.90 -6.63
C ARG A 445 -23.90 16.82 -6.80
N GLY A 446 -23.76 15.67 -6.15
CA GLY A 446 -24.69 14.54 -6.30
C GLY A 446 -24.69 13.94 -7.70
N ARG A 447 -23.60 14.12 -8.48
CA ARG A 447 -23.48 13.55 -9.83
C ARG A 447 -23.20 12.05 -9.74
N ASN A 448 -23.76 11.29 -10.68
CA ASN A 448 -23.49 9.86 -10.76
C ASN A 448 -22.00 9.63 -11.07
N THR A 449 -21.33 8.88 -10.20
CA THR A 449 -19.96 8.38 -10.37
C THR A 449 -19.89 7.10 -11.21
N SER A 450 -21.06 6.55 -11.56
CA SER A 450 -21.36 5.66 -12.69
C SER A 450 -20.34 5.58 -13.81
N GLY A 451 -19.44 4.59 -13.84
CA GLY A 451 -18.59 4.33 -15.01
C GLY A 451 -17.55 5.42 -15.31
N LYS A 452 -17.28 6.32 -14.36
CA LYS A 452 -16.21 7.30 -14.46
C LYS A 452 -14.90 6.74 -13.93
N VAL A 453 -13.79 7.21 -14.49
CA VAL A 453 -12.44 6.79 -14.10
C VAL A 453 -11.71 7.95 -13.45
N TYR A 454 -11.17 7.70 -12.26
CA TYR A 454 -10.37 8.67 -11.51
C TYR A 454 -8.93 8.20 -11.27
N TRP A 455 -8.60 6.96 -11.65
CA TRP A 455 -7.30 6.34 -11.41
C TRP A 455 -6.52 6.16 -12.71
N TYR A 456 -5.27 6.60 -12.69
CA TYR A 456 -4.40 6.60 -13.87
C TYR A 456 -3.01 6.07 -13.51
N GLU A 457 -2.56 5.05 -14.23
CA GLU A 457 -1.19 4.54 -14.15
C GLU A 457 -0.22 5.54 -14.79
N LEU A 458 0.84 5.86 -14.05
CA LEU A 458 1.95 6.71 -14.49
C LEU A 458 3.15 5.87 -14.93
N CYS A 459 3.53 4.85 -14.15
CA CYS A 459 4.62 3.92 -14.45
C CYS A 459 4.36 2.53 -13.83
N HIS A 460 5.08 1.51 -14.31
CA HIS A 460 4.93 0.11 -13.86
C HIS A 460 6.26 -0.62 -13.61
N ASP A 461 7.39 0.06 -13.81
CA ASP A 461 8.72 -0.43 -13.46
C ASP A 461 9.69 0.74 -13.18
N SER A 462 10.94 0.43 -12.82
CA SER A 462 11.97 1.44 -12.59
C SER A 462 12.36 2.23 -13.84
N ALA A 463 12.29 1.65 -15.05
CA ALA A 463 12.64 2.35 -16.29
C ALA A 463 11.59 3.43 -16.63
N THR A 464 10.32 3.08 -16.63
CA THR A 464 9.18 3.98 -16.85
C THR A 464 9.04 5.02 -15.73
N LEU A 465 9.56 4.75 -14.53
CA LEU A 465 9.66 5.77 -13.47
C LEU A 465 10.63 6.90 -13.84
N LEU A 466 11.76 6.61 -14.51
CA LEU A 466 12.67 7.65 -14.99
C LEU A 466 12.03 8.50 -16.08
N GLU A 467 11.32 7.89 -17.02
CA GLU A 467 10.54 8.61 -18.04
C GLU A 467 9.52 9.55 -17.39
N PHE A 468 8.85 9.10 -16.31
CA PHE A 468 7.93 9.95 -15.56
C PHE A 468 8.64 11.08 -14.79
N LEU A 469 9.82 10.83 -14.21
CA LEU A 469 10.62 11.85 -13.54
C LEU A 469 11.09 12.95 -14.52
N GLU A 470 11.48 12.57 -15.73
CA GLU A 470 11.78 13.51 -16.81
C GLU A 470 10.52 14.27 -17.24
N PHE A 471 9.38 13.58 -17.35
CA PHE A 471 8.10 14.22 -17.64
C PHE A 471 7.70 15.27 -16.59
N LEU A 472 7.98 15.03 -15.31
CA LEU A 472 7.68 15.97 -14.23
C LEU A 472 8.41 17.31 -14.39
N ASP A 473 9.62 17.32 -14.96
CA ASP A 473 10.41 18.54 -15.14
C ASP A 473 9.70 19.56 -16.01
N TYR A 474 9.00 19.12 -17.07
CA TYR A 474 8.18 20.00 -17.90
C TYR A 474 7.15 20.77 -17.07
N LYS A 475 6.63 20.20 -15.97
CA LYS A 475 5.60 20.85 -15.14
C LYS A 475 6.17 21.65 -13.98
N ILE A 476 7.35 21.30 -13.49
CA ILE A 476 8.05 21.99 -12.39
C ILE A 476 8.65 23.31 -12.87
N VAL A 477 9.20 23.33 -14.08
CA VAL A 477 9.83 24.52 -14.67
C VAL A 477 8.85 25.69 -14.63
N LYS A 478 9.29 26.79 -14.01
CA LYS A 478 8.53 28.04 -14.02
C LYS A 478 8.70 28.68 -15.39
N PRO A 479 7.62 28.90 -16.17
CA PRO A 479 7.74 29.61 -17.43
C PRO A 479 8.31 30.99 -17.15
N GLN A 480 9.55 31.24 -17.58
CA GLN A 480 10.10 32.58 -17.56
C GLN A 480 9.30 33.43 -18.55
N ASP A 481 9.14 34.73 -18.28
CA ASP A 481 8.59 35.62 -19.31
C ASP A 481 9.46 35.45 -20.55
N GLU A 482 8.86 35.15 -21.68
CA GLU A 482 9.46 35.45 -22.97
C GLU A 482 9.82 36.93 -22.93
N LYS A 483 11.06 37.24 -22.57
CA LYS A 483 11.66 38.45 -23.06
C LYS A 483 11.61 38.27 -24.57
N LYS A 484 10.65 38.93 -25.22
CA LYS A 484 10.77 39.29 -26.63
C LYS A 484 11.97 40.23 -26.73
N GLU A 485 13.17 39.67 -26.64
CA GLU A 485 14.40 40.34 -27.02
C GLU A 485 14.40 40.26 -28.55
N GLY A 486 14.04 41.38 -29.17
CA GLY A 486 13.82 41.47 -30.59
C GLY A 486 15.12 41.25 -31.35
N ASN A 487 15.08 40.35 -32.32
CA ASN A 487 15.99 40.37 -33.46
C ASN A 487 15.16 40.65 -34.72
N GLU A 488 14.64 41.87 -34.80
CA GLU A 488 14.35 42.50 -36.07
C GLU A 488 15.53 43.46 -36.37
N LYS A 489 16.31 43.12 -37.41
CA LYS A 489 17.46 43.83 -38.01
C LYS A 489 18.88 43.29 -37.69
N GLU A 490 19.13 42.05 -38.10
CA GLU A 490 20.36 41.71 -38.84
C GLU A 490 19.94 41.01 -40.15
N LYS A 491 19.43 41.80 -41.09
CA LYS A 491 19.37 41.45 -42.51
C LYS A 491 20.02 42.59 -43.26
N GLU A 492 21.32 42.49 -43.44
CA GLU A 492 22.03 42.96 -44.64
C GLU A 492 23.49 42.50 -44.54
N ALA A 493 23.95 41.77 -45.56
CA ALA A 493 25.26 41.15 -45.71
C ALA A 493 25.52 39.82 -44.95
N LEU A 494 24.87 38.74 -45.42
CA LEU A 494 25.50 37.42 -45.71
C LEU A 494 24.42 36.49 -46.29
N ASN A 495 24.05 36.74 -47.54
CA ASN A 495 23.28 35.79 -48.35
C ASN A 495 24.27 34.72 -48.85
N ASN A 496 24.35 33.61 -48.12
CA ASN A 496 24.63 32.23 -48.54
C ASN A 496 25.18 31.49 -47.32
N GLU A 497 24.57 30.36 -46.96
CA GLU A 497 24.86 29.50 -45.79
C GLU A 497 24.06 29.76 -44.49
N ALA A 498 22.75 30.02 -44.64
CA ALA A 498 21.80 29.90 -43.52
C ALA A 498 20.55 29.10 -43.95
N HIS A 499 20.77 27.85 -44.35
CA HIS A 499 19.87 26.75 -44.00
C HIS A 499 20.60 26.02 -42.87
N ILE A 500 19.88 25.57 -41.83
CA ILE A 500 20.41 24.96 -40.58
C ILE A 500 20.59 26.00 -39.47
N LEU A 501 19.49 26.35 -38.75
CA LEU A 501 19.43 26.63 -37.30
C LEU A 501 18.15 27.36 -36.82
N GLU A 502 17.11 27.48 -37.64
CA GLU A 502 15.75 27.77 -37.16
C GLU A 502 14.92 26.48 -37.10
N GLN A 503 15.04 25.74 -35.98
CA GLN A 503 14.04 24.79 -35.44
C GLN A 503 14.63 24.12 -34.18
N LYS A 504 14.47 24.76 -33.02
CA LYS A 504 14.41 24.07 -31.72
C LYS A 504 13.25 24.65 -30.92
N SER A 505 12.07 24.61 -31.52
CA SER A 505 10.87 24.46 -30.70
C SER A 505 10.91 23.07 -30.07
N THR A 506 10.46 22.96 -28.83
CA THR A 506 10.33 21.69 -28.12
C THR A 506 9.35 20.79 -28.86
N THR A 507 9.85 19.98 -29.81
CA THR A 507 9.16 18.90 -30.51
C THR A 507 7.66 19.15 -30.76
N ASP A 508 7.33 20.12 -31.62
CA ASP A 508 5.92 20.49 -31.92
C ASP A 508 5.14 19.40 -32.70
N ASN A 509 5.74 18.24 -32.99
CA ASN A 509 5.11 17.13 -33.71
C ASN A 509 5.15 15.80 -32.93
N ASN A 510 5.05 15.82 -31.59
CA ASN A 510 4.82 14.59 -30.82
C ASN A 510 3.35 14.56 -30.31
N PRO A 511 2.38 14.08 -31.13
CA PRO A 511 0.97 14.03 -30.75
C PRO A 511 0.67 13.08 -29.58
N SER A 512 1.67 12.33 -29.09
CA SER A 512 1.53 11.28 -28.07
C SER A 512 1.69 11.77 -26.62
N ILE A 513 2.40 12.88 -26.35
CA ILE A 513 2.73 13.30 -24.99
C ILE A 513 2.59 14.82 -24.81
N ASN A 514 1.80 15.26 -23.83
CA ASN A 514 1.66 16.68 -23.49
C ASN A 514 2.90 17.18 -22.73
N THR A 515 3.88 17.71 -23.45
CA THR A 515 5.11 18.31 -22.91
C THR A 515 4.92 19.77 -22.46
N ASN A 516 3.72 20.35 -22.56
CA ASN A 516 3.50 21.77 -22.26
C ASN A 516 3.74 22.13 -20.79
N PRO A 517 4.41 23.25 -20.47
CA PRO A 517 4.63 23.67 -19.10
C PRO A 517 3.34 23.94 -18.30
N LEU A 518 3.42 23.80 -16.98
CA LEU A 518 2.30 24.15 -16.09
C LEU A 518 2.00 25.67 -16.18
N PRO A 519 0.72 26.10 -16.22
CA PRO A 519 0.38 27.50 -16.47
C PRO A 519 1.07 28.47 -15.50
N LYS A 520 1.57 29.59 -16.03
CA LYS A 520 2.39 30.56 -15.29
C LYS A 520 1.70 31.20 -14.08
N ASP A 521 0.37 31.20 -14.06
CA ASP A 521 -0.47 31.78 -13.01
C ASP A 521 0.02 31.42 -11.58
N ALA A 522 -0.03 32.41 -10.69
CA ALA A 522 0.46 32.33 -9.33
C ALA A 522 -0.21 31.21 -8.52
N LYS A 523 -1.47 30.86 -8.85
CA LYS A 523 -2.18 29.74 -8.22
C LYS A 523 -1.45 28.40 -8.37
N TYR A 524 -0.66 28.22 -9.43
CA TYR A 524 0.13 27.01 -9.67
C TYR A 524 1.55 27.04 -9.07
N ASN A 525 1.98 28.14 -8.44
CA ASN A 525 3.29 28.17 -7.79
C ASN A 525 3.39 27.18 -6.63
N THR A 526 2.32 27.00 -5.86
CA THR A 526 2.25 25.99 -4.81
C THR A 526 2.29 24.58 -5.40
N ALA A 527 1.65 24.37 -6.55
CA ALA A 527 1.69 23.09 -7.26
C ALA A 527 3.12 22.73 -7.69
N ARG A 528 3.88 23.67 -8.29
CA ARG A 528 5.29 23.47 -8.66
C ARG A 528 6.15 23.01 -7.48
N LYS A 529 5.99 23.63 -6.30
CA LYS A 529 6.74 23.25 -5.09
C LYS A 529 6.40 21.82 -4.63
N LYS A 530 5.12 21.42 -4.69
CA LYS A 530 4.70 20.06 -4.32
C LYS A 530 5.14 19.02 -5.36
N LEU A 531 5.15 19.37 -6.64
CA LEU A 531 5.71 18.52 -7.71
C LEU A 531 7.22 18.32 -7.54
N GLN A 532 7.94 19.38 -7.15
CA GLN A 532 9.37 19.29 -6.85
C GLN A 532 9.66 18.30 -5.72
N ILE A 533 8.90 18.38 -4.62
CA ILE A 533 9.02 17.43 -3.50
C ILE A 533 8.70 16.00 -3.96
N LEU A 534 7.66 15.82 -4.78
CA LEU A 534 7.31 14.51 -5.32
C LEU A 534 8.44 13.95 -6.19
N LYS A 535 9.05 14.78 -7.04
CA LYS A 535 10.20 14.39 -7.87
C LYS A 535 11.39 13.97 -7.01
N GLU A 536 11.73 14.73 -5.98
CA GLU A 536 12.82 14.42 -5.04
C GLU A 536 12.58 13.06 -4.36
N PHE A 537 11.37 12.83 -3.85
CA PHE A 537 11.00 11.58 -3.19
C PHE A 537 11.07 10.40 -4.15
N LEU A 538 10.49 10.51 -5.34
CA LEU A 538 10.51 9.45 -6.37
C LEU A 538 11.93 9.17 -6.89
N SER A 539 12.77 10.19 -7.00
CA SER A 539 14.18 10.06 -7.41
C SER A 539 15.00 9.27 -6.39
N ASP A 540 14.81 9.51 -5.09
CA ASP A 540 15.47 8.72 -4.05
C ASP A 540 14.88 7.30 -3.93
N TYR A 541 13.57 7.13 -4.14
CA TYR A 541 12.90 5.82 -4.17
C TYR A 541 13.32 4.94 -5.35
N TYR A 542 13.71 5.53 -6.48
CA TYR A 542 14.10 4.79 -7.68
C TYR A 542 15.13 3.69 -7.39
N PHE A 543 16.17 4.00 -6.61
CA PHE A 543 17.27 3.06 -6.37
C PHE A 543 16.81 1.82 -5.62
N ILE A 544 16.04 1.97 -4.55
CA ILE A 544 15.54 0.82 -3.79
C ILE A 544 14.52 0.00 -4.58
N LEU A 545 13.65 0.67 -5.36
CA LEU A 545 12.65 0.00 -6.20
C LEU A 545 13.31 -0.85 -7.29
N ARG A 546 14.36 -0.34 -7.93
CA ARG A 546 15.15 -1.10 -8.90
C ARG A 546 15.78 -2.36 -8.29
N GLN A 547 16.28 -2.26 -7.04
CA GLN A 547 16.83 -3.43 -6.35
C GLN A 547 15.75 -4.46 -5.99
N PHE A 548 14.52 -4.04 -5.65
CA PHE A 548 13.40 -4.95 -5.42
C PHE A 548 13.03 -5.74 -6.70
N GLU A 549 12.96 -5.09 -7.85
CA GLU A 549 12.73 -5.75 -9.14
C GLU A 549 13.83 -6.78 -9.44
N GLN A 550 15.09 -6.35 -9.30
CA GLN A 550 16.25 -7.23 -9.50
C GLN A 550 16.25 -8.42 -8.55
N MET A 551 15.85 -8.22 -7.28
CA MET A 551 15.75 -9.28 -6.28
C MET A 551 14.75 -10.36 -6.69
N LYS A 552 13.58 -9.99 -7.23
CA LYS A 552 12.59 -10.97 -7.73
C LYS A 552 13.15 -11.77 -8.91
N VAL A 553 13.87 -11.11 -9.82
CA VAL A 553 14.50 -11.77 -10.98
C VAL A 553 15.60 -12.76 -10.55
N GLN A 554 16.45 -12.39 -9.58
CA GLN A 554 17.59 -13.20 -9.16
C GLN A 554 17.24 -14.31 -8.18
N PHE A 555 16.32 -14.05 -7.24
CA PHE A 555 16.09 -14.92 -6.09
C PHE A 555 14.66 -15.49 -5.99
N ALA A 556 13.74 -15.16 -6.92
CA ALA A 556 12.40 -15.71 -7.11
C ALA A 556 11.83 -16.57 -5.94
N ASP A 557 11.38 -15.91 -4.86
CA ASP A 557 10.78 -16.50 -3.63
C ASP A 557 11.56 -17.67 -2.98
N MET A 558 12.86 -17.77 -3.24
CA MET A 558 13.76 -18.71 -2.59
C MET A 558 13.87 -18.36 -1.10
N LYS A 559 13.55 -19.29 -0.20
CA LYS A 559 13.73 -19.06 1.24
C LYS A 559 15.23 -19.06 1.61
N PRO A 560 15.76 -18.01 2.25
CA PRO A 560 17.16 -17.99 2.65
C PRO A 560 17.42 -19.04 3.76
N GLY A 561 18.10 -20.13 3.39
CA GLY A 561 18.65 -21.08 4.37
C GLY A 561 20.02 -20.63 4.87
N LYS A 562 20.36 -20.85 6.16
CA LYS A 562 21.65 -20.44 6.76
C LYS A 562 22.89 -20.86 5.95
N ARG A 563 22.90 -22.09 5.39
CA ARG A 563 24.00 -22.63 4.58
C ARG A 563 24.00 -22.04 3.16
N GLN A 564 22.82 -21.84 2.57
CA GLN A 564 22.67 -21.30 1.22
C GLN A 564 23.01 -19.80 1.17
N LEU A 565 22.63 -19.03 2.19
CA LEU A 565 22.93 -17.59 2.29
C LEU A 565 24.43 -17.33 2.25
N ARG A 566 25.21 -18.10 3.05
CA ARG A 566 26.68 -18.03 3.04
C ARG A 566 27.29 -18.37 1.68
N ARG A 567 26.72 -19.35 0.97
CA ARG A 567 27.18 -19.73 -0.37
C ARG A 567 26.88 -18.64 -1.39
N ILE A 568 25.67 -18.08 -1.36
CA ILE A 568 25.26 -16.99 -2.26
C ILE A 568 26.15 -15.76 -2.01
N GLN A 569 26.41 -15.40 -0.76
CA GLN A 569 27.31 -14.29 -0.40
C GLN A 569 28.71 -14.45 -1.02
N ARG A 570 29.28 -15.65 -0.98
CA ARG A 570 30.59 -15.94 -1.60
C ARG A 570 30.52 -15.90 -3.13
N GLN A 571 29.40 -16.30 -3.72
CA GLN A 571 29.22 -16.29 -5.17
C GLN A 571 29.09 -14.86 -5.73
N THR A 572 28.55 -13.91 -4.96
CA THR A 572 28.54 -12.49 -5.31
C THR A 572 29.95 -11.89 -5.32
N VAL A 573 30.87 -12.38 -4.47
CA VAL A 573 32.29 -11.96 -4.48
C VAL A 573 32.95 -12.38 -5.79
N ASN A 574 32.69 -13.61 -6.26
CA ASN A 574 33.24 -14.12 -7.54
C ASN A 574 32.70 -13.34 -8.75
N TYR A 575 31.44 -12.91 -8.75
CA TYR A 575 30.87 -12.06 -9.81
C TYR A 575 31.49 -10.66 -9.86
N ASN A 576 32.06 -10.18 -8.76
CA ASN A 576 32.77 -8.89 -8.68
C ASN A 576 34.27 -9.02 -8.98
N THR A 577 34.80 -10.24 -9.12
CA THR A 577 36.21 -10.55 -9.38
C THR A 577 36.39 -11.18 -10.76
N GLU A 578 35.81 -10.59 -11.80
CA GLU A 578 36.26 -10.85 -13.17
C GLU A 578 37.36 -9.83 -13.54
N TYR A 579 38.56 -10.37 -13.74
CA TYR A 579 39.85 -9.73 -14.03
C TYR A 579 40.64 -9.18 -12.83
N ASP A 580 41.10 -10.09 -11.97
CA ASP A 580 42.53 -10.08 -11.63
C ASP A 580 43.04 -11.53 -11.48
N SER A 581 44.03 -11.83 -12.30
CA SER A 581 44.83 -13.04 -12.49
C SER A 581 45.01 -14.06 -11.34
N GLU A 582 44.99 -15.33 -11.78
CA GLU A 582 45.92 -16.44 -11.45
C GLU A 582 45.50 -17.60 -10.52
N GLU A 583 45.69 -18.79 -11.12
CA GLU A 583 45.92 -20.14 -10.56
C GLU A 583 44.78 -20.88 -9.83
N TYR A 584 44.11 -21.75 -10.59
CA TYR A 584 43.39 -22.91 -10.07
C TYR A 584 44.39 -23.92 -9.49
N VAL A 585 44.37 -24.10 -8.17
CA VAL A 585 44.84 -25.34 -7.55
C VAL A 585 43.60 -26.19 -7.25
N ASP A 586 43.61 -27.33 -7.89
CA ASP A 586 42.65 -28.44 -7.82
C ASP A 586 42.86 -29.17 -6.50
N ASP A 587 41.86 -29.17 -5.62
CA ASP A 587 41.79 -30.08 -4.47
C ASP A 587 40.46 -30.84 -4.58
N GLU A 588 40.48 -31.92 -5.37
CA GLU A 588 39.58 -33.06 -5.22
C GLU A 588 39.94 -33.75 -3.89
N GLU A 589 39.04 -33.69 -2.91
CA GLU A 589 39.04 -34.66 -1.80
C GLU A 589 37.71 -35.40 -1.76
N ASP A 590 37.86 -36.72 -1.79
CA ASP A 590 36.88 -37.80 -1.89
C ASP A 590 35.76 -37.77 -0.84
N ASP A 591 34.51 -37.91 -1.27
CA ASP A 591 33.42 -38.40 -0.42
C ASP A 591 33.20 -39.90 -0.73
N GLU A 592 33.88 -40.76 0.04
CA GLU A 592 33.62 -42.20 0.11
C GLU A 592 32.18 -42.48 0.56
N ALA A 593 31.49 -43.32 -0.21
CA ALA A 593 30.15 -43.78 0.07
C ALA A 593 30.18 -44.96 1.06
N ASP A 594 29.82 -44.72 2.33
CA ASP A 594 29.54 -45.79 3.27
C ASP A 594 28.07 -46.22 3.21
N ILE A 595 27.84 -47.25 2.40
CA ILE A 595 26.71 -48.17 2.47
C ILE A 595 27.09 -49.26 3.47
N TYR A 596 26.37 -49.38 4.58
CA TYR A 596 26.30 -50.63 5.34
C TYR A 596 24.85 -50.92 5.73
N ASP A 597 24.27 -51.83 4.94
CA ASP A 597 23.17 -52.71 5.30
C ASP A 597 23.82 -54.04 5.68
N ASP A 598 23.57 -54.57 6.87
CA ASP A 598 23.75 -56.00 7.14
C ASP A 598 22.81 -56.44 8.29
N ASN A 599 21.79 -57.20 7.88
CA ASN A 599 21.04 -58.12 8.71
C ASN A 599 21.90 -59.36 8.99
N ASP A 600 21.88 -59.87 10.22
CA ASP A 600 21.58 -61.29 10.54
C ASP A 600 21.74 -61.51 12.07
N ASN A 601 20.64 -61.84 12.78
CA ASN A 601 20.24 -63.19 13.21
C ASN A 601 21.22 -63.85 14.22
N ASP A 602 20.80 -64.05 15.48
CA ASP A 602 19.98 -65.20 15.92
C ASP A 602 20.10 -65.52 17.43
N SER A 603 18.99 -66.00 18.01
CA SER A 603 18.86 -66.90 19.19
C SER A 603 19.22 -66.38 20.61
N SER A 604 18.66 -66.82 21.74
CA SER A 604 17.47 -67.58 22.17
C SER A 604 17.54 -67.71 23.73
N PHE A 605 16.43 -68.11 24.39
CA PHE A 605 16.26 -68.55 25.80
C PHE A 605 16.23 -67.49 26.93
N ASP A 606 15.45 -67.55 28.02
CA ASP A 606 14.25 -68.29 28.48
C ASP A 606 13.88 -67.75 29.89
N ASP A 607 12.64 -68.01 30.30
CA ASP A 607 12.12 -68.22 31.66
C ASP A 607 11.37 -67.09 32.41
N GLY A 608 10.24 -67.47 33.05
CA GLY A 608 9.66 -66.74 34.18
C GLY A 608 8.16 -66.40 34.19
N ARG A 609 7.25 -67.39 34.19
CA ARG A 609 5.81 -67.25 34.51
C ARG A 609 5.55 -66.58 35.88
N VAL A 610 4.55 -65.68 35.98
CA VAL A 610 3.53 -65.72 37.07
C VAL A 610 2.18 -65.14 36.59
N LYS A 611 1.13 -65.97 36.69
CA LYS A 611 -0.29 -65.63 36.58
C LYS A 611 -0.76 -64.78 37.76
N ARG A 612 -1.71 -63.86 37.55
CA ARG A 612 -3.02 -63.87 38.25
C ARG A 612 -4.04 -62.93 37.62
N GLN A 613 -5.20 -63.51 37.39
CA GLN A 613 -6.45 -62.94 36.88
C GLN A 613 -7.36 -62.51 38.04
N ARG A 614 -8.36 -61.67 37.70
CA ARG A 614 -9.58 -61.25 38.43
C ARG A 614 -9.32 -60.20 39.52
N THR A 615 -10.04 -59.09 39.54
CA THR A 615 -11.45 -58.83 39.17
C THR A 615 -11.62 -57.55 38.37
#